data_AF-A0A399YBP5-F1
#
_entry.id   AF-A0A399YBP5-F1
#
_cell.length_a   1.000
_cell.length_b   1.000
_cell.length_c   1.000
_cell.angle_alpha   90.00
_cell.angle_beta   90.00
_cell.angle_gamma   90.00
#
_symmetry.space_group_name_H-M   'P 1'
#
loop_
_entity.id
_entity.type
_entity.pdbx_description
1 polymer ?
#
loop_
_entity_poly.entity_id
_entity_poly.type
_entity_poly.pdbx_seq_one_letter_code
_entity_poly.pdbx_strand_id
1 'polypeptide(L)'
;GNGEGANFVIRRDVLARTAADPATAALTWLRTLLTDERGAYWTFAVHTPGHTLVGATPERHVSVRDGRVRMNPISGTFRHPLDVRDLEPDFRSFVKDTKETEELFMVVDEEMKMMAQICSDGGRITGPYLKQMAHLTHTEYLLDGSSEADVRDVLRATMFAPTVTGSPMENACTVIRRHEPAGRGYYSGVLALVDLDEEGGERLDAPILIRTAHVDAAGTVTVSAGATLVRHSDPRSEVAETAAKARGMLAALGLRPRRETGYDVQLASVPGVAEDLAARNESLSPFWLSPQEARPDPDLAGRRVLVVDAEDTWTQMLAHMVRHVGMVAEVRRWEQVGPQDVLDPSWDLLLLGPGPGDPTDLGDPRIVRLRALAEARLGSGTPLLAVCLSHQVLAAMAGLEIVKLDRPNQGVQIPVDLWGQVRRIGFYNTFVARPPAPGEQVSVGGRPLEVAVHEPDDAVVGMRGSGVASIQGHAESVLSRDGLVALHGLLRHAALPAPADPR
;
A
#
# COMPACT_ATOMS: atom_id res chain seq x y z
N GLY A 1 -15.94 -4.07 -0.60
CA GLY A 1 -17.00 -3.19 -1.14
C GLY A 1 -17.86 -2.50 -0.09
N ASN A 2 -17.53 -2.57 1.20
CA ASN A 2 -18.23 -1.84 2.28
C ASN A 2 -17.25 -0.90 3.01
N GLY A 3 -16.29 -0.32 2.29
CA GLY A 3 -15.26 0.52 2.92
C GLY A 3 -14.21 -0.22 3.76
N GLU A 4 -14.24 -1.56 3.81
CA GLU A 4 -13.27 -2.34 4.60
C GLU A 4 -11.81 -2.24 4.09
N GLY A 5 -11.57 -1.89 2.82
CA GLY A 5 -10.21 -1.76 2.30
C GLY A 5 -10.12 -1.89 0.79
N ALA A 6 -8.91 -1.80 0.27
CA ALA A 6 -8.62 -1.80 -1.17
C ALA A 6 -8.37 -3.21 -1.72
N ASN A 7 -7.60 -4.02 -1.00
CA ASN A 7 -7.18 -5.36 -1.42
C ASN A 7 -6.96 -6.30 -0.24
N PHE A 8 -7.15 -7.61 -0.48
CA PHE A 8 -6.94 -8.66 0.54
C PHE A 8 -6.38 -9.92 -0.10
N VAL A 9 -5.58 -10.68 0.64
CA VAL A 9 -5.04 -11.97 0.21
C VAL A 9 -5.61 -13.06 1.08
N ILE A 10 -6.32 -14.00 0.46
CA ILE A 10 -6.87 -15.18 1.14
C ILE A 10 -6.08 -16.42 0.72
N ARG A 11 -5.55 -17.13 1.71
CA ARG A 11 -4.79 -18.36 1.52
C ARG A 11 -5.70 -19.54 1.16
N ARG A 12 -5.17 -20.43 0.32
CA ARG A 12 -5.56 -21.84 0.26
C ARG A 12 -4.34 -22.76 0.22
N ASP A 13 -4.55 -24.01 0.59
CA ASP A 13 -3.47 -24.99 0.75
C ASP A 13 -3.61 -26.16 -0.23
N VAL A 14 -2.47 -26.62 -0.75
CA VAL A 14 -2.33 -27.95 -1.33
C VAL A 14 -1.68 -28.85 -0.29
N LEU A 15 -2.35 -29.95 0.03
CA LEU A 15 -1.87 -30.95 0.99
C LEU A 15 -1.34 -32.18 0.25
N ALA A 16 -0.17 -32.64 0.67
CA ALA A 16 0.46 -33.87 0.20
C ALA A 16 1.11 -34.61 1.37
N ARG A 17 1.70 -35.77 1.10
CA ARG A 17 2.42 -36.56 2.11
C ARG A 17 3.72 -37.11 1.55
N THR A 18 4.76 -37.08 2.35
CA THR A 18 6.03 -37.76 2.08
C THR A 18 6.25 -38.88 3.10
N ALA A 19 6.86 -39.97 2.64
CA ALA A 19 7.33 -41.06 3.51
C ALA A 19 8.82 -40.91 3.87
N ALA A 20 9.52 -39.96 3.22
CA ALA A 20 10.90 -39.67 3.53
C ALA A 20 11.00 -38.86 4.83
N ASP A 21 12.14 -38.98 5.50
CA ASP A 21 12.53 -38.09 6.59
C ASP A 21 12.44 -36.62 6.14
N PRO A 22 11.84 -35.70 6.93
CA PRO A 22 11.65 -34.31 6.55
C PRO A 22 12.93 -33.58 6.11
N ALA A 23 14.05 -33.80 6.79
CA ALA A 23 15.31 -33.14 6.43
C ALA A 23 15.82 -33.63 5.06
N THR A 24 15.76 -34.95 4.85
CA THR A 24 16.13 -35.57 3.58
C THR A 24 15.23 -35.10 2.43
N ALA A 25 13.92 -35.01 2.67
CA ALA A 25 12.96 -34.50 1.71
C ALA A 25 13.25 -33.03 1.35
N ALA A 26 13.47 -32.17 2.35
CA ALA A 26 13.77 -30.76 2.14
C ALA A 26 15.06 -30.53 1.33
N LEU A 27 16.14 -31.26 1.63
CA LEU A 27 17.39 -31.18 0.86
C LEU A 27 17.20 -31.65 -0.59
N THR A 28 16.39 -32.69 -0.81
CA THR A 28 16.07 -33.18 -2.15
C THR A 28 15.34 -32.12 -2.96
N TRP A 29 14.32 -31.48 -2.37
CA TRP A 29 13.54 -30.44 -3.03
C TRP A 29 14.32 -29.14 -3.21
N LEU A 30 15.19 -28.80 -2.25
CA LEU A 30 16.11 -27.67 -2.36
C LEU A 30 17.01 -27.83 -3.60
N ARG A 31 17.59 -29.01 -3.79
CA ARG A 31 18.40 -29.30 -4.98
C ARG A 31 17.59 -29.06 -6.26
N THR A 32 16.35 -29.54 -6.32
CA THR A 32 15.49 -29.33 -7.50
C THR A 32 15.17 -27.86 -7.74
N LEU A 33 14.86 -27.10 -6.68
CA LEU A 33 14.63 -25.65 -6.82
C LEU A 33 15.88 -24.91 -7.30
N LEU A 34 17.06 -25.26 -6.78
CA LEU A 34 18.34 -24.66 -7.20
C LEU A 34 18.69 -24.93 -8.67
N THR A 35 18.23 -26.05 -9.25
CA THR A 35 18.49 -26.38 -10.66
C THR A 35 17.42 -25.85 -11.60
N ASP A 36 16.17 -25.78 -11.15
CA ASP A 36 15.01 -25.57 -12.04
C ASP A 36 14.40 -24.18 -11.91
N GLU A 37 14.49 -23.54 -10.74
CA GLU A 37 13.92 -22.21 -10.52
C GLU A 37 14.93 -21.11 -10.84
N ARG A 38 14.42 -19.95 -11.30
CA ARG A 38 15.22 -18.76 -11.61
C ARG A 38 14.56 -17.53 -11.04
N GLY A 39 15.34 -16.46 -10.84
CA GLY A 39 14.82 -15.16 -10.41
C GLY A 39 14.21 -15.14 -9.01
N ALA A 40 14.35 -16.20 -8.21
CA ALA A 40 14.01 -16.18 -6.80
C ALA A 40 14.93 -15.19 -6.06
N TYR A 41 14.38 -14.48 -5.09
CA TYR A 41 15.16 -13.69 -4.14
C TYR A 41 15.99 -14.61 -3.25
N TRP A 42 15.32 -15.55 -2.58
CA TRP A 42 15.95 -16.61 -1.80
C TRP A 42 15.45 -17.98 -2.26
N THR A 43 16.38 -18.92 -2.38
CA THR A 43 16.11 -20.36 -2.46
C THR A 43 16.70 -21.01 -1.21
N PHE A 44 15.87 -21.64 -0.39
CA PHE A 44 16.24 -22.00 0.97
C PHE A 44 15.66 -23.33 1.44
N ALA A 45 16.30 -23.93 2.44
CA ALA A 45 15.71 -24.96 3.29
C ALA A 45 16.05 -24.66 4.75
N VAL A 46 15.06 -24.75 5.63
CA VAL A 46 15.21 -24.59 7.08
C VAL A 46 14.71 -25.86 7.74
N HIS A 47 15.54 -26.45 8.60
CA HIS A 47 15.18 -27.63 9.37
C HIS A 47 15.53 -27.40 10.84
N THR A 48 14.50 -27.33 11.68
CA THR A 48 14.61 -27.22 13.14
C THR A 48 13.66 -28.24 13.79
N PRO A 49 13.82 -28.55 15.09
CA PRO A 49 12.87 -29.42 15.78
C PRO A 49 11.42 -28.94 15.60
N GLY A 50 10.59 -29.77 14.96
CA GLY A 50 9.18 -29.49 14.71
C GLY A 50 8.86 -28.67 13.45
N HIS A 51 9.86 -28.10 12.76
CA HIS A 51 9.63 -27.28 11.57
C HIS A 51 10.60 -27.62 10.45
N THR A 52 10.05 -27.94 9.28
CA THR A 52 10.83 -28.06 8.05
C THR A 52 10.18 -27.22 6.97
N LEU A 53 10.96 -26.33 6.36
CA LEU A 53 10.54 -25.43 5.30
C LEU A 53 11.49 -25.58 4.13
N VAL A 54 10.97 -25.56 2.91
CA VAL A 54 11.77 -25.43 1.69
C VAL A 54 11.03 -24.54 0.70
N GLY A 55 11.72 -23.64 0.02
CA GLY A 55 11.06 -22.70 -0.86
C GLY A 55 12.00 -21.94 -1.78
N ALA A 56 11.39 -21.29 -2.77
CA ALA A 56 12.05 -20.38 -3.70
C ALA A 56 11.16 -19.13 -3.86
N THR A 57 11.33 -18.17 -2.96
CA THR A 57 10.48 -16.97 -2.89
C THR A 57 11.04 -15.87 -3.79
N PRO A 58 10.21 -15.19 -4.59
CA PRO A 58 10.67 -14.09 -5.45
C PRO A 58 10.86 -12.77 -4.69
N GLU A 59 10.32 -12.66 -3.48
CA GLU A 59 10.00 -11.38 -2.87
C GLU A 59 10.77 -11.19 -1.56
N ARG A 60 11.52 -10.09 -1.52
CA ARG A 60 12.11 -9.58 -0.29
C ARG A 60 11.00 -8.91 0.52
N HIS A 61 10.91 -9.25 1.80
CA HIS A 61 10.08 -8.51 2.75
C HIS A 61 10.72 -7.16 3.08
N VAL A 62 11.91 -7.20 3.70
CA VAL A 62 12.71 -6.02 4.02
C VAL A 62 14.18 -6.42 4.14
N SER A 63 15.08 -5.55 3.72
CA SER A 63 16.51 -5.68 4.04
C SER A 63 17.07 -4.37 4.56
N VAL A 64 17.97 -4.43 5.53
CA VAL A 64 18.73 -3.28 6.05
C VAL A 64 20.21 -3.55 5.87
N ARG A 65 20.91 -2.61 5.24
CA ARG A 65 22.38 -2.65 5.10
C ARG A 65 22.91 -1.23 5.01
N ASP A 66 23.92 -0.91 5.81
CA ASP A 66 24.57 0.41 5.85
C ASP A 66 23.53 1.55 6.03
N GLY A 67 22.57 1.35 6.94
CA GLY A 67 21.45 2.28 7.19
C GLY A 67 20.42 2.40 6.06
N ARG A 68 20.55 1.62 4.98
CA ARG A 68 19.58 1.60 3.87
C ARG A 68 18.58 0.47 4.00
N VAL A 69 17.31 0.85 4.05
CA VAL A 69 16.16 -0.04 4.05
C VAL A 69 15.68 -0.26 2.63
N ARG A 70 15.38 -1.51 2.26
CA ARG A 70 14.82 -1.85 0.96
C ARG A 70 13.66 -2.81 1.05
N MET A 71 12.62 -2.53 0.28
CA MET A 71 11.47 -3.41 0.06
C MET A 71 11.32 -3.69 -1.45
N ASN A 72 10.44 -4.61 -1.81
CA ASN A 72 10.28 -5.06 -3.20
C ASN A 72 8.81 -5.43 -3.44
N PRO A 73 7.92 -4.45 -3.64
CA PRO A 73 6.53 -4.74 -3.97
C PRO A 73 6.46 -5.45 -5.32
N ILE A 74 5.92 -6.67 -5.30
CA ILE A 74 5.70 -7.51 -6.48
C ILE A 74 4.20 -7.74 -6.68
N SER A 75 3.70 -7.36 -7.84
CA SER A 75 2.35 -7.72 -8.28
C SER A 75 2.25 -7.71 -9.80
N GLY A 76 1.16 -8.28 -10.30
CA GLY A 76 0.99 -8.64 -11.70
C GLY A 76 1.71 -9.93 -12.06
N THR A 77 1.03 -10.84 -12.75
CA THR A 77 1.54 -12.20 -13.02
C THR A 77 1.34 -12.62 -14.47
N PHE A 78 2.42 -12.56 -15.25
CA PHE A 78 2.45 -13.16 -16.57
C PHE A 78 2.73 -14.65 -16.47
N ARG A 79 1.73 -15.48 -16.79
CA ARG A 79 1.89 -16.94 -16.88
C ARG A 79 2.60 -17.29 -18.18
N HIS A 80 3.74 -17.96 -18.10
CA HIS A 80 4.44 -18.33 -19.32
C HIS A 80 3.64 -19.39 -20.10
N PRO A 81 3.39 -19.19 -21.41
CA PRO A 81 2.70 -20.17 -22.23
C PRO A 81 3.50 -21.48 -22.35
N LEU A 82 2.81 -22.54 -22.79
CA LEU A 82 3.47 -23.81 -23.10
C LEU A 82 4.19 -23.74 -24.45
N ASP A 83 3.64 -23.02 -25.42
CA ASP A 83 4.25 -22.77 -26.71
C ASP A 83 5.11 -21.50 -26.66
N VAL A 84 6.36 -21.59 -27.11
CA VAL A 84 7.29 -20.46 -27.15
C VAL A 84 6.88 -19.39 -28.15
N ARG A 85 6.10 -19.76 -29.18
CA ARG A 85 5.62 -18.81 -30.21
C ARG A 85 4.63 -17.79 -29.67
N ASP A 86 3.90 -18.16 -28.63
CA ASP A 86 2.92 -17.30 -27.98
C ASP A 86 3.58 -16.38 -26.93
N LEU A 87 4.83 -16.66 -26.54
CA LEU A 87 5.51 -15.98 -25.44
C LEU A 87 5.63 -14.47 -25.65
N GLU A 88 6.19 -14.01 -26.77
CA GLU A 88 6.40 -12.58 -27.01
C GLU A 88 5.09 -11.81 -27.25
N PRO A 89 4.14 -12.29 -28.11
CA PRO A 89 2.86 -11.60 -28.29
C PRO A 89 2.07 -11.46 -26.98
N ASP A 90 1.96 -12.54 -26.21
CA ASP A 90 1.21 -12.54 -24.94
C ASP A 90 1.90 -11.64 -23.92
N PHE A 91 3.23 -11.67 -23.85
CA PHE A 91 3.98 -10.82 -22.93
C PHE A 91 3.84 -9.33 -23.25
N ARG A 92 3.87 -8.95 -24.54
CA ARG A 92 3.62 -7.56 -24.95
C ARG A 92 2.22 -7.10 -24.57
N SER A 93 1.22 -7.99 -24.65
CA SER A 93 -0.14 -7.70 -24.17
C SER A 93 -0.16 -7.48 -22.66
N PHE A 94 0.51 -8.37 -21.89
CA PHE A 94 0.59 -8.27 -20.44
C PHE A 94 1.24 -6.96 -19.96
N VAL A 95 2.34 -6.53 -20.58
CA VAL A 95 3.04 -5.28 -20.19
C VAL A 95 2.14 -4.05 -20.38
N LYS A 96 1.15 -4.11 -21.27
CA LYS A 96 0.19 -3.02 -21.54
C LYS A 96 -1.12 -3.14 -20.77
N ASP A 97 -1.28 -4.18 -19.96
CA ASP A 97 -2.51 -4.41 -19.23
C ASP A 97 -2.67 -3.39 -18.09
N THR A 98 -3.72 -2.57 -18.19
CA THR A 98 -4.07 -1.56 -17.18
C THR A 98 -4.40 -2.20 -15.84
N LYS A 99 -5.06 -3.36 -15.81
CA LYS A 99 -5.40 -4.06 -14.57
C LYS A 99 -4.14 -4.46 -13.83
N GLU A 100 -3.19 -5.09 -14.52
CA GLU A 100 -1.92 -5.53 -13.92
C GLU A 100 -1.07 -4.33 -13.44
N THR A 101 -1.16 -3.20 -14.16
CA THR A 101 -0.49 -1.96 -13.76
C THR A 101 -1.12 -1.33 -12.51
N GLU A 102 -2.46 -1.23 -12.46
CA GLU A 102 -3.21 -0.76 -11.27
C GLU A 102 -2.92 -1.64 -10.05
N GLU A 103 -2.90 -2.96 -10.21
CA GLU A 103 -2.58 -3.90 -9.13
C GLU A 103 -1.16 -3.70 -8.58
N LEU A 104 -0.18 -3.43 -9.44
CA LEU A 104 1.18 -3.12 -9.01
C LEU A 104 1.23 -1.79 -8.25
N PHE A 105 0.58 -0.73 -8.74
CA PHE A 105 0.62 0.56 -8.06
C PHE A 105 -0.06 0.54 -6.70
N MET A 106 -1.16 -0.21 -6.55
CA MET A 106 -1.79 -0.39 -5.24
C MET A 106 -0.82 -0.99 -4.22
N VAL A 107 -0.10 -2.07 -4.55
CA VAL A 107 0.85 -2.65 -3.59
C VAL A 107 2.08 -1.76 -3.34
N VAL A 108 2.49 -0.96 -4.34
CA VAL A 108 3.55 0.04 -4.16
C VAL A 108 3.13 1.12 -3.16
N ASP A 109 1.90 1.62 -3.24
CA ASP A 109 1.35 2.56 -2.26
C ASP A 109 1.39 1.97 -0.85
N GLU A 110 0.95 0.73 -0.69
CA GLU A 110 0.88 0.08 0.62
C GLU A 110 2.25 -0.17 1.25
N GLU A 111 3.25 -0.56 0.44
CA GLU A 111 4.62 -0.68 0.95
C GLU A 111 5.28 0.68 1.15
N MET A 112 4.89 1.72 0.42
CA MET A 112 5.34 3.09 0.68
C MET A 112 4.84 3.63 2.02
N LYS A 113 3.66 3.20 2.51
CA LYS A 113 3.23 3.51 3.88
C LYS A 113 4.20 2.95 4.92
N MET A 114 4.66 1.70 4.72
CA MET A 114 5.64 1.06 5.59
C MET A 114 6.99 1.77 5.51
N MET A 115 7.45 2.10 4.30
CA MET A 115 8.68 2.88 4.11
C MET A 115 8.60 4.23 4.82
N ALA A 116 7.48 4.96 4.70
CA ALA A 116 7.31 6.26 5.34
C ALA A 116 7.26 6.19 6.88
N GLN A 117 6.88 5.04 7.43
CA GLN A 117 6.91 4.80 8.87
C GLN A 117 8.33 4.56 9.41
N ILE A 118 9.18 3.87 8.64
CA ILE A 118 10.50 3.40 9.11
C ILE A 118 11.67 4.25 8.60
N CYS A 119 11.50 4.95 7.48
CA CYS A 119 12.55 5.73 6.83
C CYS A 119 12.39 7.23 7.11
N SER A 120 13.48 7.89 7.52
CA SER A 120 13.48 9.33 7.82
C SER A 120 13.24 10.20 6.59
N ASP A 121 13.56 9.70 5.41
CA ASP A 121 13.36 10.34 4.11
C ASP A 121 12.13 9.80 3.37
N GLY A 122 11.24 9.07 4.05
CA GLY A 122 10.00 8.53 3.49
C GLY A 122 10.23 7.29 2.63
N GLY A 123 11.04 7.41 1.58
CA GLY A 123 11.39 6.34 0.64
C GLY A 123 11.29 6.78 -0.82
N ARG A 124 12.03 6.09 -1.68
CA ARG A 124 12.10 6.33 -3.13
C ARG A 124 11.75 5.08 -3.91
N ILE A 125 10.98 5.27 -4.97
CA ILE A 125 10.57 4.24 -5.92
C ILE A 125 11.57 4.18 -7.08
N THR A 126 11.99 2.97 -7.45
CA THR A 126 12.74 2.69 -8.68
C THR A 126 12.17 1.49 -9.42
N GLY A 127 12.17 1.53 -10.75
CA GLY A 127 11.53 0.53 -11.60
C GLY A 127 10.58 1.17 -12.62
N PRO A 128 9.59 0.42 -13.13
CA PRO A 128 9.33 -0.98 -12.82
C PRO A 128 10.37 -1.92 -13.46
N TYR A 129 10.58 -3.08 -12.85
CA TYR A 129 11.45 -4.15 -13.33
C TYR A 129 10.64 -5.42 -13.60
N LEU A 130 11.28 -6.39 -14.27
CA LEU A 130 10.72 -7.71 -14.50
C LEU A 130 11.42 -8.75 -13.63
N LYS A 131 10.64 -9.51 -12.87
CA LYS A 131 11.10 -10.66 -12.10
C LYS A 131 10.74 -11.94 -12.86
N GLN A 132 11.59 -12.33 -13.81
CA GLN A 132 11.38 -13.52 -14.64
C GLN A 132 11.75 -14.79 -13.86
N MET A 133 10.74 -15.60 -13.53
CA MET A 133 10.88 -16.92 -12.89
C MET A 133 10.76 -18.04 -13.93
N ALA A 134 10.91 -19.31 -13.52
CA ALA A 134 10.86 -20.44 -14.44
C ALA A 134 9.47 -20.69 -15.07
N HIS A 135 8.39 -20.36 -14.36
CA HIS A 135 7.02 -20.64 -14.78
C HIS A 135 6.16 -19.40 -15.04
N LEU A 136 6.62 -18.23 -14.62
CA LEU A 136 5.88 -16.98 -14.66
C LEU A 136 6.85 -15.79 -14.59
N THR A 137 6.39 -14.60 -14.95
CA THR A 137 7.11 -13.35 -14.76
C THR A 137 6.24 -12.39 -13.97
N HIS A 138 6.83 -11.72 -12.99
CA HIS A 138 6.18 -10.64 -12.28
C HIS A 138 6.70 -9.27 -12.73
N THR A 139 5.89 -8.24 -12.53
CA THR A 139 6.37 -6.85 -12.51
C THR A 139 6.66 -6.44 -11.08
N GLU A 140 7.69 -5.64 -10.87
CA GLU A 140 8.10 -5.23 -9.53
C GLU A 140 8.62 -3.80 -9.50
N TYR A 141 8.47 -3.13 -8.36
CA TYR A 141 9.25 -1.95 -8.03
C TYR A 141 10.24 -2.29 -6.90
N LEU A 142 11.24 -1.44 -6.74
CA LEU A 142 12.12 -1.45 -5.57
C LEU A 142 11.90 -0.14 -4.81
N LEU A 143 11.72 -0.27 -3.50
CA LEU A 143 11.67 0.86 -2.58
C LEU A 143 13.00 0.92 -1.84
N ASP A 144 13.56 2.12 -1.71
CA ASP A 144 14.83 2.37 -1.01
C ASP A 144 14.70 3.63 -0.16
N GLY A 145 15.20 3.59 1.07
CA GLY A 145 15.16 4.71 2.01
C GLY A 145 16.22 4.56 3.09
N SER A 146 16.39 5.60 3.90
CA SER A 146 17.37 5.63 4.99
C SER A 146 16.69 5.52 6.36
N SER A 147 17.26 4.71 7.24
CA SER A 147 16.78 4.54 8.62
C SER A 147 17.95 4.35 9.59
N GLU A 148 17.81 4.96 10.76
CA GLU A 148 18.69 4.74 11.91
C GLU A 148 18.03 3.81 12.95
N ALA A 149 16.85 3.27 12.63
CA ALA A 149 16.15 2.37 13.54
C ALA A 149 16.88 1.04 13.69
N ASP A 150 16.74 0.46 14.87
CA ASP A 150 17.15 -0.91 15.15
C ASP A 150 16.51 -1.88 14.16
N VAL A 151 17.28 -2.82 13.61
CA VAL A 151 16.78 -3.75 12.59
C VAL A 151 15.61 -4.62 13.08
N ARG A 152 15.52 -4.86 14.39
CA ARG A 152 14.40 -5.58 15.03
C ARG A 152 13.13 -4.72 15.03
N ASP A 153 13.28 -3.41 15.17
CA ASP A 153 12.16 -2.47 15.10
C ASP A 153 11.69 -2.28 13.67
N VAL A 154 12.61 -2.21 12.70
CA VAL A 154 12.30 -2.24 11.26
C VAL A 154 11.48 -3.49 10.93
N LEU A 155 11.98 -4.68 11.29
CA LEU A 155 11.28 -5.93 11.04
C LEU A 155 9.89 -5.95 11.70
N ARG A 156 9.78 -5.47 12.96
CA ARG A 156 8.50 -5.42 13.68
C ARG A 156 7.50 -4.49 13.03
N ALA A 157 7.93 -3.32 12.57
CA ALA A 157 7.08 -2.32 11.95
C ALA A 157 6.56 -2.75 10.57
N THR A 158 7.30 -3.60 9.85
CA THR A 158 6.91 -4.06 8.51
C THR A 158 6.08 -5.35 8.53
N MET A 159 5.92 -6.04 9.66
CA MET A 159 5.14 -7.29 9.71
C MET A 159 3.65 -7.06 9.42
N PHE A 160 3.07 -7.60 8.34
CA PHE A 160 3.70 -8.28 7.20
C PHE A 160 3.36 -7.58 5.89
N ALA A 161 4.06 -7.91 4.79
CA ALA A 161 3.86 -7.21 3.52
C ALA A 161 2.39 -7.22 3.04
N PRO A 162 1.89 -6.11 2.47
CA PRO A 162 0.52 -6.00 1.95
C PRO A 162 0.23 -6.96 0.79
N THR A 163 1.28 -7.33 0.03
CA THR A 163 1.23 -8.30 -1.08
C THR A 163 0.80 -9.71 -0.67
N VAL A 164 0.84 -10.02 0.62
CA VAL A 164 0.44 -11.32 1.19
C VAL A 164 -0.61 -11.21 2.29
N THR A 165 -1.08 -10.00 2.60
CA THR A 165 -2.09 -9.74 3.64
C THR A 165 -3.26 -8.93 3.08
N GLY A 166 -3.05 -7.63 2.85
CA GLY A 166 -4.03 -6.69 2.33
C GLY A 166 -3.84 -5.29 2.90
N SER A 167 -4.79 -4.40 2.62
CA SER A 167 -4.80 -3.02 3.10
C SER A 167 -6.21 -2.50 3.41
N PRO A 168 -6.38 -1.71 4.50
CA PRO A 168 -5.37 -1.38 5.51
C PRO A 168 -4.96 -2.59 6.37
N MET A 169 -3.73 -2.61 6.89
CA MET A 169 -3.11 -3.81 7.50
C MET A 169 -3.95 -4.43 8.63
N GLU A 170 -4.41 -3.60 9.58
CA GLU A 170 -5.19 -4.06 10.74
C GLU A 170 -6.52 -4.68 10.29
N ASN A 171 -7.23 -4.01 9.37
CA ASN A 171 -8.47 -4.55 8.86
C ASN A 171 -8.25 -5.78 7.95
N ALA A 172 -7.15 -5.83 7.21
CA ALA A 172 -6.78 -7.01 6.42
C ALA A 172 -6.59 -8.25 7.31
N CYS A 173 -5.96 -8.10 8.48
CA CYS A 173 -5.87 -9.18 9.47
C CYS A 173 -7.25 -9.64 9.95
N THR A 174 -8.18 -8.71 10.17
CA THR A 174 -9.56 -9.00 10.57
C THR A 174 -10.31 -9.76 9.46
N VAL A 175 -10.19 -9.34 8.21
CA VAL A 175 -10.78 -10.00 7.04
C VAL A 175 -10.21 -11.40 6.86
N ILE A 176 -8.88 -11.56 6.95
CA ILE A 176 -8.21 -12.86 6.89
C ILE A 176 -8.78 -13.81 7.94
N ARG A 177 -8.89 -13.35 9.20
CA ARG A 177 -9.45 -14.19 10.27
C ARG A 177 -10.91 -14.59 10.05
N ARG A 178 -11.69 -13.73 9.38
CA ARG A 178 -13.10 -14.02 9.05
C ARG A 178 -13.22 -15.11 7.97
N HIS A 179 -12.28 -15.17 7.04
CA HIS A 179 -12.39 -16.00 5.83
C HIS A 179 -11.47 -17.22 5.80
N GLU A 180 -10.39 -17.27 6.59
CA GLU A 180 -9.51 -18.43 6.68
C GLU A 180 -9.90 -19.36 7.84
N PRO A 181 -10.07 -20.67 7.60
CA PRO A 181 -10.56 -21.61 8.62
C PRO A 181 -9.50 -22.01 9.66
N ALA A 182 -8.23 -21.71 9.43
CA ALA A 182 -7.10 -22.09 10.27
C ALA A 182 -6.03 -20.99 10.31
N GLY A 183 -5.10 -21.05 11.27
CA GLY A 183 -3.95 -20.15 11.32
C GLY A 183 -3.00 -20.32 10.13
N ARG A 184 -2.25 -19.26 9.78
CA ARG A 184 -1.32 -19.25 8.64
C ARG A 184 -0.03 -20.05 8.82
N GLY A 185 0.30 -20.42 10.06
CA GLY A 185 1.63 -20.92 10.36
C GLY A 185 2.66 -19.88 9.91
N TYR A 186 3.59 -20.29 9.04
CA TYR A 186 4.60 -19.40 8.47
C TYR A 186 4.23 -18.80 7.10
N TYR A 187 3.10 -19.18 6.49
CA TYR A 187 2.67 -18.52 5.26
C TYR A 187 2.47 -17.02 5.50
N SER A 188 2.91 -16.20 4.54
CA SER A 188 2.97 -14.72 4.64
C SER A 188 3.92 -14.17 5.71
N GLY A 189 4.61 -15.03 6.47
CA GLY A 189 5.62 -14.63 7.43
C GLY A 189 6.96 -14.33 6.77
N VAL A 190 8.04 -14.40 7.56
CA VAL A 190 9.41 -14.11 7.11
C VAL A 190 10.40 -15.13 7.65
N LEU A 191 11.48 -15.35 6.91
CA LEU A 191 12.74 -15.84 7.48
C LEU A 191 13.65 -14.63 7.57
N ALA A 192 14.15 -14.29 8.75
CA ALA A 192 15.02 -13.13 8.92
C ALA A 192 16.43 -13.58 9.27
N LEU A 193 17.39 -13.25 8.41
CA LEU A 193 18.81 -13.30 8.76
C LEU A 193 19.17 -11.95 9.37
N VAL A 194 19.54 -11.97 10.65
CA VAL A 194 20.00 -10.79 11.39
C VAL A 194 21.45 -11.04 11.80
N ASP A 195 22.34 -10.17 11.39
CA ASP A 195 23.76 -10.22 11.76
C ASP A 195 24.34 -8.83 12.03
N LEU A 196 25.59 -8.83 12.48
CA LEU A 196 26.43 -7.64 12.60
C LEU A 196 27.54 -7.79 11.57
N ASP A 197 27.88 -6.70 10.89
CA ASP A 197 29.09 -6.69 10.06
C ASP A 197 30.38 -6.52 10.86
N GLU A 198 31.51 -6.53 10.16
CA GLU A 198 32.84 -6.45 10.77
C GLU A 198 33.06 -5.16 11.59
N GLU A 199 32.30 -4.10 11.29
CA GLU A 199 32.35 -2.81 11.95
C GLU A 199 31.28 -2.68 13.05
N GLY A 200 30.47 -3.73 13.25
CA GLY A 200 29.39 -3.78 14.24
C GLY A 200 28.07 -3.17 13.76
N GLY A 201 27.93 -2.88 12.47
CA GLY A 201 26.68 -2.40 11.87
C GLY A 201 25.63 -3.51 11.78
N GLU A 202 24.41 -3.23 12.23
CA GLU A 202 23.29 -4.19 12.14
C GLU A 202 22.86 -4.38 10.68
N ARG A 203 22.64 -5.64 10.28
CA ARG A 203 22.05 -5.97 8.98
C ARG A 203 20.85 -6.90 9.13
N LEU A 204 19.94 -6.76 8.18
CA LEU A 204 18.75 -7.58 8.06
C LEU A 204 18.59 -8.00 6.61
N ASP A 205 18.36 -9.28 6.39
CA ASP A 205 17.85 -9.80 5.13
C ASP A 205 16.67 -10.73 5.42
N ALA A 206 15.47 -10.31 5.04
CA ALA A 206 14.25 -11.06 5.25
C ALA A 206 13.45 -11.23 3.95
N PRO A 207 13.35 -12.44 3.36
CA PRO A 207 12.32 -12.78 2.38
C PRO A 207 10.92 -12.94 2.99
N ILE A 208 9.91 -12.80 2.14
CA ILE A 208 8.54 -13.24 2.44
C ILE A 208 8.42 -14.76 2.25
N LEU A 209 7.75 -15.44 3.18
CA LEU A 209 7.46 -16.87 3.12
C LEU A 209 6.24 -17.19 2.25
N ILE A 210 6.46 -17.11 0.94
CA ILE A 210 5.59 -17.61 -0.13
C ILE A 210 6.38 -18.58 -1.01
N ARG A 211 5.69 -19.33 -1.89
CA ARG A 211 6.33 -20.36 -2.75
C ARG A 211 7.18 -21.34 -1.94
N THR A 212 6.62 -21.72 -0.79
CA THR A 212 7.29 -22.50 0.26
C THR A 212 6.42 -23.70 0.63
N ALA A 213 7.05 -24.87 0.76
CA ALA A 213 6.44 -26.06 1.34
C ALA A 213 6.83 -26.17 2.83
N HIS A 214 5.84 -26.43 3.68
CA HIS A 214 6.05 -26.80 5.08
C HIS A 214 5.86 -28.29 5.26
N VAL A 215 6.77 -28.94 5.98
CA VAL A 215 6.69 -30.37 6.32
C VAL A 215 6.63 -30.53 7.82
N ASP A 216 5.61 -31.21 8.31
CA ASP A 216 5.51 -31.59 9.72
C ASP A 216 6.26 -32.90 10.03
N ALA A 217 6.39 -33.22 11.32
CA ALA A 217 7.05 -34.45 11.76
C ALA A 217 6.32 -35.75 11.33
N ALA A 218 5.06 -35.68 10.94
CA ALA A 218 4.27 -36.82 10.44
C ALA A 218 4.39 -37.01 8.91
N GLY A 219 5.17 -36.15 8.24
CA GLY A 219 5.39 -36.17 6.81
C GLY A 219 4.29 -35.47 6.00
N THR A 220 3.39 -34.72 6.63
CA THR A 220 2.39 -33.90 5.93
C THR A 220 3.10 -32.72 5.29
N VAL A 221 2.85 -32.50 4.01
CA VAL A 221 3.42 -31.40 3.23
C VAL A 221 2.30 -30.42 2.90
N THR A 222 2.48 -29.15 3.28
CA THR A 222 1.54 -28.07 2.97
C THR A 222 2.22 -27.05 2.06
N VAL A 223 1.62 -26.78 0.90
CA VAL A 223 2.02 -25.68 0.01
C VAL A 223 0.89 -24.67 -0.06
N SER A 224 1.12 -23.50 0.52
CA SER A 224 0.14 -22.42 0.59
C SER A 224 0.30 -21.44 -0.57
N ALA A 225 -0.82 -20.99 -1.12
CA ALA A 225 -0.87 -19.94 -2.13
C ALA A 225 -2.09 -19.04 -1.93
N GLY A 226 -1.95 -17.77 -2.27
CA GLY A 226 -3.00 -16.78 -2.26
C GLY A 226 -2.90 -15.88 -3.49
N ALA A 227 -3.95 -15.12 -3.75
CA ALA A 227 -4.01 -14.10 -4.79
C ALA A 227 -4.55 -12.80 -4.18
N THR A 228 -4.13 -11.68 -4.76
CA THR A 228 -4.54 -10.35 -4.31
C THR A 228 -5.93 -10.07 -4.86
N LEU A 229 -6.93 -10.10 -3.99
CA LEU A 229 -8.31 -9.84 -4.35
C LEU A 229 -8.55 -8.33 -4.38
N VAL A 230 -8.93 -7.81 -5.54
CA VAL A 230 -9.26 -6.40 -5.78
C VAL A 230 -10.71 -6.26 -6.29
N ARG A 231 -11.20 -5.03 -6.42
CA ARG A 231 -12.60 -4.74 -6.81
C ARG A 231 -13.04 -5.38 -8.14
N HIS A 232 -12.12 -5.61 -9.08
CA HIS A 232 -12.40 -6.20 -10.39
C HIS A 232 -11.85 -7.64 -10.54
N SER A 233 -11.46 -8.30 -9.44
CA SER A 233 -11.00 -9.69 -9.48
C SER A 233 -12.08 -10.62 -10.01
N ASP A 234 -11.68 -11.54 -10.91
CA ASP A 234 -12.54 -12.64 -11.38
C ASP A 234 -12.21 -13.92 -10.59
N PRO A 235 -13.16 -14.51 -9.85
CA PRO A 235 -12.88 -15.66 -8.98
C PRO A 235 -12.21 -16.84 -9.68
N ARG A 236 -12.53 -17.10 -10.96
CA ARG A 236 -11.92 -18.21 -11.71
C ARG A 236 -10.47 -17.91 -12.05
N SER A 237 -10.17 -16.67 -12.41
CA SER A 237 -8.83 -16.19 -12.69
C SER A 237 -7.96 -16.24 -11.44
N GLU A 238 -8.46 -15.84 -10.27
CA GLU A 238 -7.71 -15.90 -9.00
C GLU A 238 -7.39 -17.35 -8.58
N VAL A 239 -8.32 -18.28 -8.83
CA VAL A 239 -8.09 -19.72 -8.65
C VAL A 239 -7.01 -20.23 -9.60
N ALA A 240 -7.00 -19.79 -10.85
CA ALA A 240 -5.97 -20.15 -11.81
C ALA A 240 -4.60 -19.57 -11.42
N GLU A 241 -4.58 -18.33 -10.91
CA GLU A 241 -3.36 -17.66 -10.46
C GLU A 241 -2.71 -18.38 -9.27
N THR A 242 -3.49 -18.70 -8.23
CA THR A 242 -2.96 -19.44 -7.07
C THR A 242 -2.40 -20.81 -7.47
N ALA A 243 -3.00 -21.49 -8.46
CA ALA A 243 -2.46 -22.74 -9.01
C ALA A 243 -1.14 -22.52 -9.78
N ALA A 244 -1.03 -21.43 -10.53
CA ALA A 244 0.21 -21.04 -11.22
C ALA A 244 1.33 -20.69 -10.23
N LYS A 245 1.01 -19.92 -9.17
CA LYS A 245 1.94 -19.56 -8.09
C LYS A 245 2.48 -20.78 -7.34
N ALA A 246 1.65 -21.80 -7.10
CA ALA A 246 2.10 -23.05 -6.47
C ALA A 246 2.90 -23.97 -7.41
N ARG A 247 2.84 -23.77 -8.73
CA ARG A 247 3.32 -24.74 -9.73
C ARG A 247 4.81 -25.09 -9.58
N GLY A 248 5.67 -24.09 -9.37
CA GLY A 248 7.11 -24.30 -9.23
C GLY A 248 7.43 -25.22 -8.04
N MET A 249 6.84 -24.95 -6.87
CA MET A 249 6.99 -25.80 -5.70
C MET A 249 6.42 -27.20 -5.94
N LEU A 250 5.21 -27.32 -6.51
CA LEU A 250 4.61 -28.62 -6.81
C LEU A 250 5.43 -29.45 -7.83
N ALA A 251 6.11 -28.80 -8.77
CA ALA A 251 7.04 -29.46 -9.69
C ALA A 251 8.30 -29.95 -8.97
N ALA A 252 8.87 -29.14 -8.07
CA ALA A 252 10.02 -29.54 -7.24
C ALA A 252 9.68 -30.71 -6.30
N LEU A 253 8.43 -30.79 -5.81
CA LEU A 253 7.93 -31.93 -5.03
C LEU A 253 7.68 -33.19 -5.86
N GLY A 254 7.75 -33.12 -7.20
CA GLY A 254 7.42 -34.23 -8.10
C GLY A 254 5.92 -34.46 -8.29
N LEU A 255 5.06 -33.54 -7.84
CA LEU A 255 3.60 -33.61 -7.96
C LEU A 255 3.07 -33.02 -9.27
N ARG A 256 3.91 -32.27 -9.99
CA ARG A 256 3.64 -31.72 -11.32
C ARG A 256 4.84 -31.91 -12.24
N PRO A 257 4.65 -31.92 -13.57
CA PRO A 257 5.77 -31.97 -14.51
C PRO A 257 6.74 -30.81 -14.28
N ARG A 258 8.03 -31.14 -14.28
CA ARG A 258 9.12 -30.15 -14.35
C ARG A 258 9.08 -29.47 -15.71
N ARG A 259 9.49 -28.20 -15.76
CA ARG A 259 9.62 -27.45 -17.02
C ARG A 259 11.10 -27.48 -17.40
N GLU A 260 11.41 -27.96 -18.60
CA GLU A 260 12.77 -27.80 -19.13
C GLU A 260 13.05 -26.29 -19.21
N THR A 261 14.18 -25.84 -18.66
CA THR A 261 14.54 -24.42 -18.52
C THR A 261 14.98 -23.79 -19.85
N GLY A 262 14.37 -24.20 -20.97
CA GLY A 262 14.68 -23.78 -22.33
C GLY A 262 14.02 -22.45 -22.73
N TYR A 263 14.16 -21.41 -21.90
CA TYR A 263 13.77 -20.05 -22.28
C TYR A 263 15.02 -19.18 -22.37
N ASP A 264 15.64 -19.17 -23.56
CA ASP A 264 16.70 -18.23 -23.93
C ASP A 264 16.16 -16.80 -24.17
N VAL A 265 14.84 -16.61 -24.12
CA VAL A 265 14.20 -15.30 -24.30
C VAL A 265 14.32 -14.50 -23.00
N GLN A 266 15.16 -13.47 -23.03
CA GLN A 266 15.19 -12.43 -22.02
C GLN A 266 13.99 -11.51 -22.26
N LEU A 267 12.93 -11.63 -21.47
CA LEU A 267 11.70 -10.86 -21.70
C LEU A 267 11.92 -9.34 -21.66
N ALA A 268 12.88 -8.89 -20.85
CA ALA A 268 13.31 -7.50 -20.78
C ALA A 268 13.94 -6.97 -22.09
N SER A 269 14.43 -7.85 -22.97
CA SER A 269 15.01 -7.46 -24.27
C SER A 269 14.01 -7.51 -25.43
N VAL A 270 12.75 -7.87 -25.17
CA VAL A 270 11.70 -7.86 -26.22
C VAL A 270 11.48 -6.40 -26.66
N PRO A 271 11.52 -6.09 -27.98
CA PRO A 271 11.44 -4.71 -28.46
C PRO A 271 10.18 -3.98 -27.99
N GLY A 272 10.32 -2.78 -27.42
CA GLY A 272 9.20 -1.98 -26.91
C GLY A 272 8.85 -2.20 -25.44
N VAL A 273 9.31 -3.31 -24.82
CA VAL A 273 8.98 -3.62 -23.42
C VAL A 273 9.61 -2.62 -22.45
N ALA A 274 10.85 -2.21 -22.68
CA ALA A 274 11.52 -1.25 -21.82
C ALA A 274 10.80 0.11 -21.86
N GLU A 275 10.37 0.54 -23.04
CA GLU A 275 9.59 1.77 -23.24
C GLU A 275 8.22 1.67 -22.58
N ASP A 276 7.50 0.56 -22.79
CA ASP A 276 6.17 0.34 -22.21
C ASP A 276 6.24 0.28 -20.66
N LEU A 277 7.28 -0.34 -20.09
CA LEU A 277 7.53 -0.35 -18.65
C LEU A 277 7.87 1.06 -18.11
N ALA A 278 8.74 1.80 -18.79
CA ALA A 278 9.11 3.16 -18.40
C ALA A 278 7.92 4.12 -18.44
N ALA A 279 7.03 3.98 -19.43
CA ALA A 279 5.83 4.79 -19.59
C ALA A 279 4.87 4.69 -18.39
N ARG A 280 4.89 3.58 -17.65
CA ARG A 280 4.08 3.42 -16.41
C ARG A 280 4.40 4.52 -15.39
N ASN A 281 5.65 4.96 -15.29
CA ASN A 281 6.08 5.99 -14.35
C ASN A 281 5.52 7.39 -14.67
N GLU A 282 5.06 7.65 -15.89
CA GLU A 282 4.50 8.95 -16.27
C GLU A 282 3.22 9.30 -15.50
N SER A 283 2.52 8.28 -15.02
CA SER A 283 1.31 8.44 -14.21
C SER A 283 1.60 8.63 -12.72
N LEU A 284 2.79 8.26 -12.24
CA LEU A 284 3.13 8.29 -10.83
C LEU A 284 3.52 9.69 -10.35
N SER A 285 3.45 9.89 -9.03
CA SER A 285 3.92 11.08 -8.35
C SER A 285 5.43 11.27 -8.53
N PRO A 286 5.88 12.39 -9.13
CA PRO A 286 7.31 12.69 -9.26
C PRO A 286 8.02 12.79 -7.91
N PHE A 287 7.27 13.10 -6.84
CA PHE A 287 7.78 13.20 -5.47
C PHE A 287 8.40 11.88 -4.99
N TRP A 288 7.73 10.76 -5.24
CA TRP A 288 8.21 9.43 -4.82
C TRP A 288 9.25 8.82 -5.77
N LEU A 289 9.37 9.35 -7.00
CA LEU A 289 10.37 8.90 -8.00
C LEU A 289 11.72 9.62 -7.88
N SER A 290 11.73 10.82 -7.29
CA SER A 290 12.89 11.71 -7.24
C SER A 290 13.52 11.73 -5.85
N PRO A 291 14.80 12.14 -5.71
CA PRO A 291 15.35 12.52 -4.41
C PRO A 291 14.51 13.64 -3.77
N GLN A 292 14.12 13.45 -2.50
CA GLN A 292 13.18 14.33 -1.78
C GLN A 292 13.92 15.36 -0.93
N GLU A 293 14.87 16.08 -1.53
CA GLU A 293 15.58 17.18 -0.86
C GLU A 293 14.59 18.20 -0.29
N ALA A 294 14.81 18.65 0.95
CA ALA A 294 13.89 19.56 1.63
C ALA A 294 13.71 20.87 0.86
N ARG A 295 12.45 21.23 0.59
CA ARG A 295 12.05 22.50 -0.03
C ARG A 295 11.00 23.18 0.84
N PRO A 296 11.40 23.72 2.00
CA PRO A 296 10.45 24.25 2.97
C PRO A 296 9.73 25.48 2.40
N ASP A 297 8.44 25.58 2.68
CA ASP A 297 7.67 26.81 2.48
C ASP A 297 7.93 27.74 3.68
N PRO A 298 8.48 28.95 3.46
CA PRO A 298 8.78 29.89 4.55
C PRO A 298 7.58 30.25 5.43
N ASP A 299 6.36 30.25 4.89
CA ASP A 299 5.14 30.62 5.63
C ASP A 299 4.61 29.45 6.49
N LEU A 300 5.01 28.22 6.16
CA LEU A 300 4.63 27.01 6.88
C LEU A 300 5.75 26.48 7.78
N ALA A 301 6.99 26.88 7.54
CA ALA A 301 8.16 26.38 8.25
C ALA A 301 8.01 26.48 9.78
N GLY A 302 8.26 25.36 10.47
CA GLY A 302 8.20 25.27 11.92
C GLY A 302 6.80 25.13 12.53
N ARG A 303 5.72 25.30 11.75
CA ARG A 303 4.35 25.08 12.25
C ARG A 303 4.15 23.63 12.64
N ARG A 304 3.52 23.40 13.78
CA ARG A 304 3.29 22.08 14.36
C ARG A 304 1.96 21.50 13.89
N VAL A 305 2.00 20.27 13.41
CA VAL A 305 0.84 19.53 12.90
C VAL A 305 0.63 18.27 13.73
N LEU A 306 -0.55 18.15 14.31
CA LEU A 306 -1.01 16.89 14.88
C LEU A 306 -1.73 16.10 13.79
N VAL A 307 -1.19 14.96 13.39
CA VAL A 307 -1.78 14.03 12.43
C VAL A 307 -2.46 12.90 13.19
N VAL A 308 -3.77 12.75 13.01
CA VAL A 308 -4.55 11.69 13.67
C VAL A 308 -4.71 10.52 12.71
N ASP A 309 -4.14 9.37 13.08
CA ASP A 309 -4.24 8.11 12.36
C ASP A 309 -5.52 7.37 12.72
N ALA A 310 -6.37 7.14 11.71
CA ALA A 310 -7.64 6.43 11.86
C ALA A 310 -7.54 5.00 11.28
N GLU A 311 -6.50 4.26 11.66
CA GLU A 311 -6.21 2.88 11.22
C GLU A 311 -5.81 2.74 9.75
N ASP A 312 -5.23 3.80 9.19
CA ASP A 312 -4.63 3.75 7.86
C ASP A 312 -3.34 4.59 7.81
N THR A 313 -2.22 3.89 7.65
CA THR A 313 -0.86 4.43 7.73
C THR A 313 -0.46 5.29 6.53
N TRP A 314 -1.39 5.61 5.63
CA TRP A 314 -1.32 6.81 4.79
C TRP A 314 -0.89 8.06 5.55
N THR A 315 -1.25 8.15 6.84
CA THR A 315 -0.79 9.23 7.73
C THR A 315 0.73 9.38 7.82
N GLN A 316 1.49 8.30 7.64
CA GLN A 316 2.96 8.36 7.64
C GLN A 316 3.47 9.04 6.36
N MET A 317 2.86 8.74 5.21
CA MET A 317 3.17 9.41 3.94
C MET A 317 2.75 10.89 3.97
N LEU A 318 1.56 11.19 4.53
CA LEU A 318 1.11 12.56 4.77
C LEU A 318 2.09 13.32 5.67
N ALA A 319 2.45 12.75 6.82
CA ALA A 319 3.38 13.37 7.76
C ALA A 319 4.75 13.63 7.11
N HIS A 320 5.23 12.72 6.27
CA HIS A 320 6.45 12.91 5.50
C HIS A 320 6.36 14.11 4.55
N MET A 321 5.29 14.21 3.75
CA MET A 321 5.10 15.35 2.84
C MET A 321 4.88 16.67 3.58
N VAL A 322 4.22 16.64 4.75
CA VAL A 322 4.08 17.79 5.65
C VAL A 322 5.45 18.25 6.17
N ARG A 323 6.34 17.31 6.56
CA ARG A 323 7.73 17.63 6.94
C ARG A 323 8.53 18.16 5.77
N HIS A 324 8.32 17.63 4.57
CA HIS A 324 9.00 18.09 3.35
C HIS A 324 8.73 19.58 3.04
N VAL A 325 7.51 20.07 3.32
CA VAL A 325 7.16 21.49 3.18
C VAL A 325 7.62 22.35 4.38
N GLY A 326 8.36 21.78 5.34
CA GLY A 326 9.01 22.49 6.44
C GLY A 326 8.23 22.50 7.76
N MET A 327 7.06 21.86 7.84
CA MET A 327 6.27 21.78 9.06
C MET A 327 6.79 20.66 9.99
N VAL A 328 6.37 20.67 11.26
CA VAL A 328 6.71 19.63 12.25
C VAL A 328 5.49 18.75 12.48
N ALA A 329 5.49 17.54 11.90
CA ALA A 329 4.37 16.61 12.01
C ALA A 329 4.59 15.52 13.08
N GLU A 330 3.61 15.35 13.96
CA GLU A 330 3.50 14.23 14.90
C GLU A 330 2.27 13.39 14.58
N VAL A 331 2.45 12.08 14.40
CA VAL A 331 1.35 11.13 14.13
C VAL A 331 0.94 10.46 15.44
N ARG A 332 -0.35 10.49 15.76
CA ARG A 332 -0.94 9.76 16.90
C ARG A 332 -2.15 8.97 16.46
N ARG A 333 -2.32 7.77 17.03
CA ARG A 333 -3.51 6.94 16.79
C ARG A 333 -4.76 7.59 17.37
N TRP A 334 -5.89 7.42 16.69
CA TRP A 334 -7.18 8.01 17.07
C TRP A 334 -7.63 7.65 18.50
N GLU A 335 -7.31 6.44 18.99
CA GLU A 335 -7.66 6.03 20.35
C GLU A 335 -6.95 6.85 21.42
N GLN A 336 -5.78 7.39 21.09
CA GLN A 336 -4.88 8.10 22.00
C GLN A 336 -5.11 9.61 22.00
N VAL A 337 -5.94 10.13 21.08
CA VAL A 337 -6.15 11.58 20.92
C VAL A 337 -7.54 11.96 21.39
N GLY A 338 -7.64 12.74 22.46
CA GLY A 338 -8.91 13.30 22.95
C GLY A 338 -9.13 14.76 22.53
N PRO A 339 -10.32 15.32 22.79
CA PRO A 339 -10.63 16.73 22.52
C PRO A 339 -9.63 17.71 23.14
N GLN A 340 -9.11 17.42 24.33
CA GLN A 340 -8.12 18.27 24.99
C GLN A 340 -6.80 18.35 24.22
N ASP A 341 -6.39 17.28 23.53
CA ASP A 341 -5.14 17.23 22.78
C ASP A 341 -5.23 18.10 21.51
N VAL A 342 -6.38 18.09 20.84
CA VAL A 342 -6.60 18.90 19.64
C VAL A 342 -6.87 20.38 19.93
N LEU A 343 -7.14 20.72 21.20
CA LEU A 343 -7.29 22.08 21.70
C LEU A 343 -5.97 22.66 22.23
N ASP A 344 -4.91 21.87 22.34
CA ASP A 344 -3.60 22.36 22.76
C ASP A 344 -3.12 23.44 21.76
N PRO A 345 -2.87 24.67 22.23
CA PRO A 345 -2.48 25.80 21.37
C PRO A 345 -1.11 25.63 20.74
N SER A 346 -0.33 24.63 21.17
CA SER A 346 0.95 24.30 20.60
C SER A 346 0.85 23.57 19.26
N TRP A 347 -0.36 23.17 18.83
CA TRP A 347 -0.65 22.66 17.49
C TRP A 347 -1.24 23.75 16.58
N ASP A 348 -0.52 24.11 15.52
CA ASP A 348 -0.96 25.07 14.52
C ASP A 348 -2.04 24.49 13.59
N LEU A 349 -1.96 23.19 13.29
CA LEU A 349 -2.90 22.49 12.42
C LEU A 349 -3.27 21.12 13.00
N LEU A 350 -4.55 20.77 12.95
CA LEU A 350 -5.00 19.39 13.09
C LEU A 350 -5.19 18.78 11.69
N LEU A 351 -4.55 17.65 11.42
CA LEU A 351 -4.77 16.84 10.23
C LEU A 351 -5.49 15.55 10.64
N LEU A 352 -6.77 15.42 10.29
CA LEU A 352 -7.52 14.19 10.49
C LEU A 352 -7.30 13.27 9.29
N GLY A 353 -6.64 12.13 9.54
CA GLY A 353 -6.20 11.18 8.53
C GLY A 353 -7.32 10.31 7.96
N PRO A 354 -6.98 9.49 6.95
CA PRO A 354 -7.89 8.51 6.36
C PRO A 354 -8.05 7.28 7.27
N GLY A 355 -8.99 6.41 6.92
CA GLY A 355 -9.28 5.17 7.64
C GLY A 355 -10.28 4.28 6.90
N PRO A 356 -10.45 3.01 7.31
CA PRO A 356 -11.49 2.13 6.77
C PRO A 356 -12.88 2.48 7.34
N GLY A 357 -13.91 1.84 6.80
CA GLY A 357 -15.27 1.84 7.35
C GLY A 357 -16.29 2.70 6.60
N ASP A 358 -17.50 2.73 7.14
CA ASP A 358 -18.60 3.57 6.67
C ASP A 358 -18.61 4.88 7.48
N PRO A 359 -18.44 6.06 6.85
CA PRO A 359 -18.41 7.34 7.55
C PRO A 359 -19.73 7.71 8.25
N THR A 360 -20.82 6.99 7.95
CA THR A 360 -22.15 7.18 8.54
C THR A 360 -22.43 6.25 9.71
N ASP A 361 -21.57 5.26 9.97
CA ASP A 361 -21.74 4.32 11.07
C ASP A 361 -21.35 4.96 12.42
N LEU A 362 -22.34 5.55 13.09
CA LEU A 362 -22.19 6.12 14.42
C LEU A 362 -22.03 5.06 15.54
N GLY A 363 -22.13 3.77 15.21
CA GLY A 363 -21.78 2.67 16.09
C GLY A 363 -20.27 2.42 16.15
N ASP A 364 -19.51 2.86 15.15
CA ASP A 364 -18.06 2.72 15.10
C ASP A 364 -17.38 3.77 16.00
N PRO A 365 -16.65 3.36 17.06
CA PRO A 365 -15.97 4.29 17.97
C PRO A 365 -14.96 5.21 17.27
N ARG A 366 -14.36 4.78 16.17
CA ARG A 366 -13.41 5.57 15.37
C ARG A 366 -14.13 6.74 14.72
N ILE A 367 -15.28 6.50 14.08
CA ILE A 367 -16.09 7.54 13.44
C ILE A 367 -16.58 8.54 14.48
N VAL A 368 -17.06 8.07 15.63
CA VAL A 368 -17.47 8.93 16.75
C VAL A 368 -16.31 9.79 17.24
N ARG A 369 -15.10 9.21 17.38
CA ARG A 369 -13.91 9.97 17.80
C ARG A 369 -13.56 11.04 16.77
N LEU A 370 -13.48 10.71 15.48
CA LEU A 370 -13.14 11.67 14.43
C LEU A 370 -14.11 12.87 14.42
N ARG A 371 -15.41 12.61 14.57
CA ARG A 371 -16.44 13.67 14.71
C ARG A 371 -16.17 14.58 15.90
N ALA A 372 -15.92 13.99 17.07
CA ALA A 372 -15.66 14.75 18.30
C ALA A 372 -14.37 15.61 18.20
N LEU A 373 -13.31 15.09 17.57
CA LEU A 373 -12.07 15.85 17.35
C LEU A 373 -12.27 17.00 16.36
N ALA A 374 -12.99 16.75 15.26
CA ALA A 374 -13.33 17.78 14.28
C ALA A 374 -14.18 18.88 14.93
N GLU A 375 -15.22 18.52 15.69
CA GLU A 375 -16.10 19.46 16.39
C GLU A 375 -15.33 20.34 17.39
N ALA A 376 -14.47 19.74 18.21
CA ALA A 376 -13.64 20.48 19.16
C ALA A 376 -12.71 21.49 18.46
N ARG A 377 -12.01 21.06 17.40
CA ARG A 377 -11.09 21.92 16.64
C ARG A 377 -11.81 23.03 15.87
N LEU A 378 -13.00 22.74 15.35
CA LEU A 378 -13.83 23.76 14.69
C LEU A 378 -14.32 24.80 15.71
N GLY A 379 -14.74 24.35 16.90
CA GLY A 379 -15.21 25.21 17.99
C GLY A 379 -14.14 26.16 18.54
N SER A 380 -12.86 25.79 18.49
CA SER A 380 -11.75 26.67 18.89
C SER A 380 -11.33 27.70 17.84
N GLY A 381 -11.85 27.65 16.61
CA GLY A 381 -11.45 28.58 15.55
C GLY A 381 -10.11 28.22 14.88
N THR A 382 -9.45 27.16 15.30
CA THR A 382 -8.09 26.82 14.84
C THR A 382 -8.08 25.96 13.56
N PRO A 383 -6.97 25.93 12.80
CA PRO A 383 -6.89 25.21 11.53
C PRO A 383 -7.15 23.70 11.58
N LEU A 384 -7.89 23.20 10.59
CA LEU A 384 -8.24 21.79 10.37
C LEU A 384 -8.04 21.40 8.89
N LEU A 385 -7.39 20.26 8.67
CA LEU A 385 -7.33 19.56 7.38
C LEU A 385 -7.88 18.14 7.54
N ALA A 386 -8.76 17.70 6.65
CA ALA A 386 -9.34 16.35 6.69
C ALA A 386 -9.14 15.58 5.38
N VAL A 387 -8.74 14.31 5.46
CA VAL A 387 -8.42 13.47 4.29
C VAL A 387 -9.30 12.22 4.24
N CYS A 388 -9.83 11.89 3.06
CA CYS A 388 -10.62 10.69 2.75
C CYS A 388 -11.76 10.40 3.74
N LEU A 389 -11.62 9.42 4.65
CA LEU A 389 -12.64 9.11 5.66
C LEU A 389 -12.98 10.35 6.50
N SER A 390 -11.98 11.09 6.94
CA SER A 390 -12.18 12.31 7.71
C SER A 390 -12.81 13.44 6.88
N HIS A 391 -12.55 13.48 5.57
CA HIS A 391 -13.27 14.37 4.65
C HIS A 391 -14.75 14.03 4.59
N GLN A 392 -15.11 12.74 4.50
CA GLN A 392 -16.50 12.28 4.48
C GLN A 392 -17.20 12.58 5.80
N VAL A 393 -16.52 12.35 6.93
CA VAL A 393 -17.02 12.72 8.26
C VAL A 393 -17.30 14.23 8.33
N LEU A 394 -16.37 15.06 7.86
CA LEU A 394 -16.53 16.51 7.83
C LEU A 394 -17.67 16.94 6.88
N ALA A 395 -17.83 16.29 5.74
CA ALA A 395 -18.90 16.55 4.79
C ALA A 395 -20.28 16.22 5.40
N ALA A 396 -20.39 15.09 6.09
CA ALA A 396 -21.60 14.72 6.83
C ALA A 396 -21.90 15.72 7.96
N MET A 397 -20.88 16.23 8.65
CA MET A 397 -21.03 17.31 9.64
C MET A 397 -21.50 18.63 9.01
N ALA A 398 -21.16 18.86 7.74
CA ALA A 398 -21.58 20.03 6.97
C ALA A 398 -22.98 19.86 6.34
N GLY A 399 -23.67 18.75 6.61
CA GLY A 399 -25.02 18.47 6.13
C GLY A 399 -25.08 17.81 4.74
N LEU A 400 -23.95 17.44 4.16
CA LEU A 400 -23.91 16.75 2.87
C LEU A 400 -24.31 15.27 3.01
N GLU A 401 -25.07 14.77 2.04
CA GLU A 401 -25.45 13.36 1.98
C GLU A 401 -24.24 12.49 1.65
N ILE A 402 -23.98 11.45 2.45
CA ILE A 402 -22.97 10.44 2.14
C ILE A 402 -23.64 9.25 1.47
N VAL A 403 -23.15 8.89 0.28
CA VAL A 403 -23.63 7.73 -0.46
C VAL A 403 -22.51 6.76 -0.76
N LYS A 404 -22.90 5.51 -0.99
CA LYS A 404 -22.02 4.46 -1.48
C LYS A 404 -21.97 4.49 -3.01
N LEU A 405 -20.79 4.42 -3.59
CA LEU A 405 -20.61 4.28 -5.04
C LEU A 405 -20.99 2.87 -5.49
N ASP A 406 -21.63 2.76 -6.66
CA ASP A 406 -21.89 1.47 -7.33
C ASP A 406 -20.57 0.74 -7.64
N ARG A 407 -19.56 1.50 -8.06
CA ARG A 407 -18.20 1.01 -8.31
C ARG A 407 -17.23 1.82 -7.43
N PRO A 408 -16.58 1.19 -6.43
CA PRO A 408 -15.62 1.89 -5.59
C PRO A 408 -14.43 2.43 -6.38
N ASN A 409 -13.98 3.62 -6.00
CA ASN A 409 -12.75 4.24 -6.49
C ASN A 409 -11.58 3.72 -5.64
N GLN A 410 -11.18 2.45 -5.81
CA GLN A 410 -10.03 1.86 -5.11
C GLN A 410 -8.82 1.78 -6.04
N GLY A 411 -7.75 2.51 -5.75
CA GLY A 411 -6.51 2.47 -6.54
C GLY A 411 -6.67 3.08 -7.93
N VAL A 412 -7.44 4.16 -8.05
CA VAL A 412 -7.65 4.86 -9.33
C VAL A 412 -7.12 6.28 -9.27
N GLN A 413 -6.52 6.75 -10.36
CA GLN A 413 -6.14 8.15 -10.53
C GLN A 413 -7.26 8.88 -11.28
N ILE A 414 -7.79 9.95 -10.68
CA ILE A 414 -8.87 10.75 -11.26
C ILE A 414 -8.38 12.19 -11.42
N PRO A 415 -8.54 12.80 -12.62
CA PRO A 415 -8.36 14.24 -12.79
C PRO A 415 -9.56 14.97 -12.18
N VAL A 416 -9.31 15.79 -11.16
CA VAL A 416 -10.35 16.56 -10.45
C VAL A 416 -10.05 18.05 -10.51
N ASP A 417 -11.07 18.87 -10.71
CA ASP A 417 -10.94 20.33 -10.64
C ASP A 417 -11.01 20.78 -9.17
N LEU A 418 -9.88 21.19 -8.61
CA LEU A 418 -9.78 21.80 -7.29
C LEU A 418 -9.75 23.33 -7.44
N TRP A 419 -10.94 23.90 -7.58
CA TRP A 419 -11.19 25.35 -7.63
C TRP A 419 -10.47 26.08 -8.77
N GLY A 420 -10.71 25.63 -10.00
CA GLY A 420 -10.12 26.14 -11.24
C GLY A 420 -8.76 25.52 -11.58
N GLN A 421 -8.34 24.48 -10.86
CA GLN A 421 -7.06 23.81 -11.04
C GLN A 421 -7.26 22.31 -11.15
N VAL A 422 -7.11 21.77 -12.35
CA VAL A 422 -7.17 20.32 -12.57
C VAL A 422 -5.94 19.65 -11.95
N ARG A 423 -6.18 18.69 -11.06
CA ARG A 423 -5.17 17.88 -10.36
C ARG A 423 -5.46 16.40 -10.57
N ARG A 424 -4.43 15.62 -10.88
CA ARG A 424 -4.50 14.15 -10.94
C ARG A 424 -4.18 13.58 -9.56
N ILE A 425 -5.21 13.04 -8.91
CA ILE A 425 -5.18 12.56 -7.53
C ILE A 425 -5.60 11.08 -7.49
N GLY A 426 -4.94 10.28 -6.64
CA GLY A 426 -5.29 8.91 -6.33
C GLY A 426 -6.47 8.82 -5.36
N PHE A 427 -7.41 7.91 -5.62
CA PHE A 427 -8.60 7.68 -4.81
C PHE A 427 -8.65 6.23 -4.31
N TYR A 428 -9.05 6.09 -3.03
CA TYR A 428 -9.17 4.84 -2.30
C TYR A 428 -10.45 4.81 -1.44
N ASN A 429 -11.60 5.11 -2.06
CA ASN A 429 -12.87 5.30 -1.36
C ASN A 429 -14.02 4.48 -1.95
N THR A 430 -14.92 4.04 -1.05
CA THR A 430 -16.19 3.40 -1.40
C THR A 430 -17.37 4.35 -1.27
N PHE A 431 -17.27 5.32 -0.35
CA PHE A 431 -18.29 6.32 -0.08
C PHE A 431 -17.84 7.68 -0.60
N VAL A 432 -18.80 8.55 -0.91
CA VAL A 432 -18.58 9.94 -1.34
C VAL A 432 -19.66 10.82 -0.74
N ALA A 433 -19.37 12.12 -0.59
CA ALA A 433 -20.40 13.12 -0.32
C ALA A 433 -21.03 13.60 -1.64
N ARG A 434 -22.34 13.77 -1.67
CA ARG A 434 -23.06 14.43 -2.78
C ARG A 434 -22.95 15.95 -2.68
N PRO A 435 -22.94 16.67 -3.81
CA PRO A 435 -22.96 18.12 -3.77
C PRO A 435 -24.26 18.65 -3.14
N PRO A 436 -24.24 19.86 -2.57
CA PRO A 436 -25.45 20.50 -2.05
C PRO A 436 -26.48 20.76 -3.17
N ALA A 437 -27.75 20.90 -2.78
CA ALA A 437 -28.76 21.30 -3.74
C ALA A 437 -28.44 22.70 -4.33
N PRO A 438 -28.83 23.00 -5.58
CA PRO A 438 -28.59 24.30 -6.18
C PRO A 438 -29.08 25.46 -5.31
N GLY A 439 -28.17 26.36 -4.93
CA GLY A 439 -28.46 27.53 -4.09
C GLY A 439 -28.36 27.30 -2.58
N GLU A 440 -28.11 26.08 -2.12
CA GLU A 440 -27.87 25.77 -0.72
C GLU A 440 -26.43 26.12 -0.31
N GLN A 441 -26.29 26.80 0.83
CA GLN A 441 -24.97 27.10 1.40
C GLN A 441 -24.51 25.97 2.30
N VAL A 442 -23.31 25.45 2.02
CA VAL A 442 -22.66 24.45 2.87
C VAL A 442 -21.83 25.18 3.92
N SER A 443 -21.94 24.75 5.18
CA SER A 443 -21.12 25.29 6.25
C SER A 443 -20.80 24.23 7.29
N VAL A 444 -19.66 24.39 7.97
CA VAL A 444 -19.26 23.51 9.07
C VAL A 444 -18.73 24.34 10.23
N GLY A 445 -19.23 24.09 11.44
CA GLY A 445 -18.88 24.91 12.62
C GLY A 445 -19.17 26.41 12.42
N GLY A 446 -20.22 26.77 11.68
CA GLY A 446 -20.57 28.15 11.35
C GLY A 446 -19.71 28.81 10.26
N ARG A 447 -18.82 28.06 9.61
CA ARG A 447 -17.93 28.56 8.56
C ARG A 447 -18.46 28.16 7.18
N PRO A 448 -18.73 29.09 6.26
CA PRO A 448 -19.10 28.76 4.87
C PRO A 448 -18.00 27.96 4.18
N LEU A 449 -18.39 26.98 3.37
CA LEU A 449 -17.51 26.12 2.60
C LEU A 449 -17.74 26.30 1.09
N GLU A 450 -16.65 26.40 0.35
CA GLU A 450 -16.61 26.20 -1.09
C GLU A 450 -16.32 24.73 -1.38
N VAL A 451 -17.16 24.09 -2.20
CA VAL A 451 -17.05 22.67 -2.57
C VAL A 451 -16.47 22.53 -3.97
N ALA A 452 -15.54 21.58 -4.13
CA ALA A 452 -15.07 21.11 -5.43
C ALA A 452 -15.79 19.80 -5.75
N VAL A 453 -16.38 19.69 -6.94
CA VAL A 453 -17.22 18.57 -7.35
C VAL A 453 -16.61 17.90 -8.57
N HIS A 454 -16.46 16.58 -8.52
CA HIS A 454 -16.16 15.76 -9.68
C HIS A 454 -17.49 15.38 -10.36
N GLU A 455 -17.88 16.18 -11.35
CA GLU A 455 -19.14 16.05 -12.10
C GLU A 455 -19.42 14.62 -12.61
N PRO A 456 -18.44 13.86 -13.17
CA PRO A 456 -18.72 12.51 -13.66
C PRO A 456 -19.21 11.52 -12.59
N ASP A 457 -18.73 11.66 -11.35
CA ASP A 457 -19.17 10.81 -10.22
C ASP A 457 -20.26 11.47 -9.37
N ASP A 458 -20.61 12.74 -9.66
CA ASP A 458 -21.47 13.60 -8.85
C ASP A 458 -21.02 13.60 -7.37
N ALA A 459 -19.71 13.78 -7.16
CA ALA A 459 -19.07 13.58 -5.86
C ALA A 459 -18.27 14.83 -5.44
N VAL A 460 -18.43 15.26 -4.19
CA VAL A 460 -17.58 16.28 -3.58
C VAL A 460 -16.19 15.68 -3.36
N VAL A 461 -15.18 16.30 -3.98
CA VAL A 461 -13.78 15.84 -3.94
C VAL A 461 -12.88 16.74 -3.11
N GLY A 462 -13.35 17.93 -2.76
CA GLY A 462 -12.68 18.84 -1.83
C GLY A 462 -13.63 19.85 -1.22
N MET A 463 -13.31 20.33 -0.03
CA MET A 463 -14.02 21.46 0.60
C MET A 463 -13.00 22.41 1.20
N ARG A 464 -13.24 23.72 1.11
CA ARG A 464 -12.40 24.72 1.76
C ARG A 464 -13.21 25.88 2.32
N GLY A 465 -12.74 26.43 3.44
CA GLY A 465 -13.32 27.58 4.12
C GLY A 465 -12.29 28.24 5.03
N SER A 466 -12.67 29.21 5.84
CA SER A 466 -11.72 29.89 6.75
C SER A 466 -11.13 28.89 7.76
N GLY A 467 -9.81 28.65 7.67
CA GLY A 467 -9.10 27.71 8.53
C GLY A 467 -9.54 26.25 8.40
N VAL A 468 -10.22 25.88 7.31
CA VAL A 468 -10.68 24.51 7.05
C VAL A 468 -10.37 24.14 5.61
N ALA A 469 -9.78 22.98 5.41
CA ALA A 469 -9.63 22.35 4.11
C ALA A 469 -9.88 20.84 4.21
N SER A 470 -10.29 20.21 3.12
CA SER A 470 -10.42 18.76 3.06
C SER A 470 -10.35 18.26 1.64
N ILE A 471 -9.98 16.98 1.48
CA ILE A 471 -9.88 16.31 0.19
C ILE A 471 -10.33 14.86 0.31
N GLN A 472 -11.12 14.37 -0.66
CA GLN A 472 -11.58 12.98 -0.70
C GLN A 472 -10.46 12.03 -1.13
N GLY A 473 -9.63 12.44 -2.08
CA GLY A 473 -8.50 11.66 -2.55
C GLY A 473 -7.28 11.72 -1.62
N HIS A 474 -6.29 10.89 -1.91
CA HIS A 474 -5.03 10.77 -1.17
C HIS A 474 -3.93 11.51 -1.89
N ALA A 475 -3.71 12.78 -1.56
CA ALA A 475 -2.65 13.59 -2.16
C ALA A 475 -1.25 12.99 -1.94
N GLU A 476 -1.11 12.15 -0.92
CA GLU A 476 0.09 11.43 -0.56
C GLU A 476 0.39 10.20 -1.42
N SER A 477 -0.61 9.66 -2.12
CA SER A 477 -0.48 8.45 -2.95
C SER A 477 0.57 8.58 -4.05
N VAL A 478 1.22 7.47 -4.38
CA VAL A 478 2.06 7.32 -5.57
C VAL A 478 1.24 7.51 -6.85
N LEU A 479 -0.07 7.27 -6.80
CA LEU A 479 -1.02 7.60 -7.87
C LEU A 479 -1.38 9.09 -7.92
N SER A 480 -0.96 9.92 -6.97
CA SER A 480 -1.23 11.36 -7.00
C SER A 480 -0.10 12.11 -7.69
N ARG A 481 -0.15 12.15 -9.03
CA ARG A 481 0.82 12.88 -9.85
C ARG A 481 0.98 14.33 -9.41
N ASP A 482 -0.13 15.00 -9.10
CA ASP A 482 -0.15 16.39 -8.62
C ASP A 482 -0.27 16.49 -7.10
N GLY A 483 0.01 15.40 -6.38
CA GLY A 483 -0.23 15.22 -4.96
C GLY A 483 0.44 16.24 -4.06
N LEU A 484 1.75 16.45 -4.21
CA LEU A 484 2.49 17.43 -3.41
C LEU A 484 1.93 18.85 -3.58
N VAL A 485 1.59 19.24 -4.81
CA VAL A 485 1.04 20.57 -5.11
C VAL A 485 -0.35 20.72 -4.51
N ALA A 486 -1.21 19.69 -4.61
CA ALA A 486 -2.53 19.70 -4.02
C ALA A 486 -2.47 19.78 -2.48
N LEU A 487 -1.67 18.93 -1.83
CA LEU A 487 -1.49 18.95 -0.37
C LEU A 487 -0.93 20.28 0.10
N HIS A 488 0.09 20.81 -0.57
CA HIS A 488 0.69 22.10 -0.23
C HIS A 488 -0.32 23.24 -0.31
N GLY A 489 -1.16 23.27 -1.35
CA GLY A 489 -2.25 24.25 -1.48
C GLY A 489 -3.27 24.17 -0.33
N LEU A 490 -3.67 22.95 0.05
CA LEU A 490 -4.59 22.71 1.16
C LEU A 490 -3.99 23.14 2.52
N LEU A 491 -2.71 22.83 2.75
CA LEU A 491 -1.99 23.24 3.95
C LEU A 491 -1.90 24.76 4.06
N ARG A 492 -1.52 25.46 2.98
CA ARG A 492 -1.50 26.92 2.96
C ARG A 492 -2.89 27.51 3.22
N HIS A 493 -3.93 26.98 2.58
CA HIS A 493 -5.30 27.46 2.75
C HIS A 493 -5.80 27.31 4.19
N ALA A 494 -5.53 26.17 4.83
CA ALA A 494 -5.98 25.93 6.20
C ALA A 494 -5.13 26.68 7.24
N ALA A 495 -3.81 26.71 7.09
CA ALA A 495 -2.88 27.20 8.11
C ALA A 495 -2.61 28.71 8.06
N LEU A 496 -2.81 29.35 6.91
CA LEU A 496 -2.55 30.77 6.73
C LEU A 496 -3.87 31.56 6.75
N PRO A 497 -3.90 32.77 7.33
CA PRO A 497 -5.04 33.64 7.19
C PRO A 497 -5.28 33.95 5.71
N ALA A 498 -6.56 34.14 5.34
CA ALA A 498 -6.89 34.61 4.00
C ALA A 498 -6.11 35.89 3.71
N PRO A 499 -5.53 36.05 2.50
CA PRO A 499 -4.85 37.29 2.14
C PRO A 499 -5.79 38.46 2.39
N ALA A 500 -5.30 39.49 3.09
CA ALA A 500 -6.07 40.70 3.31
C ALA A 500 -6.48 41.26 1.95
N ASP A 501 -7.78 41.43 1.73
CA ASP A 501 -8.34 42.00 0.51
C ASP A 501 -7.61 43.35 0.24
N PRO A 502 -6.90 43.50 -0.89
CA PRO A 502 -6.26 44.76 -1.22
C PRO A 502 -7.36 45.79 -1.50
N ARG A 503 -7.81 46.48 -0.45
CA ARG A 503 -8.77 47.58 -0.53
C ARG A 503 -8.24 48.75 -1.34
#